data_AF-A0A7C3LL77-F1
#
_entry.id   AF-A0A7C3LL77-F1
#
_cell.length_a   1.000
_cell.length_b   1.000
_cell.length_c   1.000
_cell.angle_alpha   90.00
_cell.angle_beta   90.00
_cell.angle_gamma   90.00
#
_symmetry.space_group_name_H-M   'P 1'
#
loop_
_entity.id
_entity.type
_entity.pdbx_description
1 polymer ?
#
loop_
_entity_poly.entity_id
_entity_poly.type
_entity_poly.pdbx_seq_one_letter_code
_entity_poly.pdbx_strand_id
1 'polypeptide(L)'
;ARGTFIKLALRRAQAISVIDAALILDIEADTIKAASITLGAVAPTIIHAVEAEQYLTGKPLTDDVFEEAARITMNAAKPIDDVRGSAAYRREMVRVCTQRGLKAIRDGHEQNGMPSEPILLWGKESTNGTRPASEQFPAAAIQTTINGKKYSFTSGHNKTLLRLLREDANLIGTKEGCAEGECGACTVFLDGKAVMACLVPAPRAHGAEIVTVEGLATDGELHAVQETFIEHGAVQCGYCTPGFLMSSAMLLEEKSNPTRNEIEQAITGNLCRCTGYYKIVQAIEDAGNRIQET
;
A
#
# COMPACT_ATOMS: atom_id res chain seq x y z
N ALA A 1 -13.20 1.04 24.48
CA ALA A 1 -12.04 1.58 23.76
C ALA A 1 -12.39 2.05 22.33
N ARG A 2 -11.93 3.25 21.97
CA ARG A 2 -12.02 3.87 20.64
C ARG A 2 -10.62 4.30 20.20
N GLY A 3 -10.32 4.29 18.90
CA GLY A 3 -8.98 4.61 18.44
C GLY A 3 -8.92 5.20 17.04
N THR A 4 -7.84 5.94 16.78
CA THR A 4 -7.57 6.57 15.50
C THR A 4 -6.08 6.49 15.16
N PHE A 5 -5.79 6.51 13.87
CA PHE A 5 -4.43 6.58 13.33
C PHE A 5 -4.33 7.79 12.40
N ILE A 6 -3.41 8.70 12.69
CA ILE A 6 -3.18 9.89 11.89
C ILE A 6 -1.76 9.83 11.35
N LYS A 7 -1.64 9.86 10.02
CA LYS A 7 -0.37 9.90 9.30
C LYS A 7 -0.27 11.20 8.52
N LEU A 8 0.85 11.89 8.68
CA LEU A 8 1.25 13.00 7.82
C LEU A 8 2.33 12.52 6.86
N ALA A 9 2.14 12.74 5.57
CA ALA A 9 3.12 12.40 4.55
C ALA A 9 3.13 13.46 3.43
N LEU A 10 4.19 13.46 2.62
CA LEU A 10 4.35 14.41 1.51
C LEU A 10 3.44 14.10 0.31
N ARG A 11 2.85 12.90 0.27
CA ARG A 11 1.91 12.46 -0.77
C ARG A 11 0.73 11.78 -0.11
N ARG A 12 -0.41 11.71 -0.82
CA ARG A 12 -1.65 11.11 -0.31
C ARG A 12 -1.56 9.60 -0.10
N ALA A 13 -0.72 8.90 -0.87
CA ALA A 13 -0.57 7.45 -0.83
C ALA A 13 0.89 7.04 -1.06
N GLN A 14 1.23 5.81 -0.64
CA GLN A 14 2.55 5.17 -0.85
C GLN A 14 3.73 6.11 -0.52
N ALA A 15 3.63 6.82 0.60
CA ALA A 15 4.68 7.72 1.08
C ALA A 15 5.09 7.34 2.50
N ILE A 16 6.39 7.42 2.77
CA ILE A 16 6.92 7.29 4.12
C ILE A 16 6.36 8.43 4.99
N SER A 17 5.90 8.09 6.19
CA SER A 17 5.39 9.08 7.14
C SER A 17 6.45 10.14 7.44
N VAL A 18 6.04 11.41 7.46
CA VAL A 18 6.81 12.49 8.11
C VAL A 18 6.67 12.35 9.62
N ILE A 19 5.44 12.13 10.08
CA ILE A 19 5.08 11.67 11.44
C ILE A 19 3.84 10.79 11.32
N ASP A 20 3.65 9.88 12.26
CA ASP A 20 2.36 9.25 12.49
C ASP A 20 2.10 9.05 13.99
N ALA A 21 0.82 9.04 14.35
CA ALA A 21 0.36 8.86 15.72
C ALA A 21 -0.84 7.91 15.74
N ALA A 22 -0.76 6.88 16.58
CA ALA A 22 -1.91 6.01 16.89
C ALA A 22 -2.36 6.30 18.32
N LEU A 23 -3.66 6.53 18.50
CA LEU A 23 -4.27 6.84 19.79
C LEU A 23 -5.38 5.83 20.05
N ILE A 24 -5.41 5.27 21.26
CA ILE A 24 -6.49 4.44 21.77
C ILE A 24 -6.91 5.00 23.13
N LEU A 25 -8.18 5.35 23.27
CA LEU A 25 -8.76 5.78 24.54
C LEU A 25 -9.82 4.78 24.99
N ASP A 26 -9.74 4.35 26.24
CA ASP A 26 -10.87 3.72 26.89
C ASP A 26 -11.68 4.78 27.62
N ILE A 27 -12.95 4.92 27.24
CA ILE A 27 -13.83 6.02 27.65
C ILE A 27 -15.04 5.41 28.32
N GLU A 28 -15.37 5.89 29.52
CA GLU A 28 -16.57 5.52 30.26
C GLU A 28 -17.32 6.80 30.62
N ALA A 29 -18.56 6.93 30.16
CA ALA A 29 -19.29 8.20 30.14
C ALA A 29 -18.43 9.31 29.50
N ASP A 30 -18.09 10.36 30.25
CA ASP A 30 -17.29 11.50 29.78
C ASP A 30 -15.88 11.52 30.38
N THR A 31 -15.36 10.37 30.84
CA THR A 31 -14.03 10.27 31.47
C THR A 31 -13.16 9.23 30.78
N ILE A 32 -11.89 9.57 30.58
CA ILE A 32 -10.87 8.67 30.04
C ILE A 32 -10.37 7.74 31.15
N LYS A 33 -10.54 6.43 31.00
CA LYS A 33 -10.10 5.41 31.96
C LYS A 33 -8.69 4.91 31.69
N ALA A 34 -8.32 4.83 30.42
CA ALA A 34 -6.97 4.51 29.97
C ALA A 34 -6.71 5.19 28.63
N ALA A 35 -5.44 5.51 28.39
CA ALA A 35 -4.99 6.06 27.12
C ALA A 35 -3.72 5.33 26.67
N SER A 36 -3.60 5.09 25.36
CA SER A 36 -2.36 4.66 24.74
C SER A 36 -2.10 5.52 23.52
N ILE A 37 -0.93 6.13 23.44
CA ILE A 37 -0.51 7.06 22.40
C ILE A 37 0.87 6.64 21.93
N THR A 38 0.95 6.10 20.72
CA THR A 38 2.22 5.69 20.10
C THR A 38 2.56 6.57 18.92
N LEU A 39 3.85 6.88 18.76
CA LEU A 39 4.36 7.77 17.72
C LEU A 39 5.35 7.04 16.82
N GLY A 40 5.21 7.24 15.51
CA GLY A 40 6.12 6.75 14.47
C GLY A 40 6.79 7.90 13.70
N ALA A 41 7.91 7.57 13.03
CA ALA A 41 8.73 8.50 12.24
C ALA A 41 9.31 9.72 13.00
N VAL A 42 9.22 9.72 14.33
CA VAL A 42 9.75 10.77 15.23
C VAL A 42 10.70 10.22 16.30
N ALA A 43 11.18 8.99 16.13
CA ALA A 43 12.21 8.32 16.93
C ALA A 43 12.80 7.14 16.11
N PRO A 44 13.90 6.50 16.56
CA PRO A 44 14.47 5.33 15.88
C PRO A 44 13.53 4.11 15.81
N THR A 45 12.56 4.03 16.71
CA THR A 45 11.52 2.99 16.79
C THR A 45 10.18 3.62 17.13
N ILE A 46 9.11 2.83 17.08
CA ILE A 46 7.81 3.28 17.61
C ILE A 46 7.94 3.49 19.13
N ILE A 47 7.49 4.64 19.61
CA ILE A 47 7.58 5.00 21.04
C ILE A 47 6.21 5.34 21.62
N HIS A 48 6.03 5.10 22.92
CA HIS A 48 4.87 5.56 23.66
C HIS A 48 5.08 6.99 24.20
N ALA A 49 4.02 7.78 24.23
CA ALA A 49 3.97 9.07 24.93
C ALA A 49 3.45 8.89 26.37
N VAL A 50 4.20 8.12 27.16
CA VAL A 50 3.79 7.63 28.50
C VAL A 50 3.30 8.74 29.44
N GLU A 51 3.96 9.89 29.46
CA GLU A 51 3.55 11.02 30.30
C GLU A 51 2.16 11.57 29.90
N ALA A 52 1.86 11.61 28.60
CA ALA A 52 0.55 12.04 28.11
C ALA A 52 -0.54 10.99 28.39
N GLU A 53 -0.21 9.70 28.25
CA GLU A 53 -1.11 8.59 28.60
C GLU A 53 -1.52 8.64 30.08
N GLN A 54 -0.55 8.85 30.97
CA GLN A 54 -0.78 9.03 32.40
C GLN A 54 -1.58 10.29 32.70
N TYR A 55 -1.25 11.41 32.05
CA TYR A 55 -1.97 12.68 32.22
C TYR A 55 -3.45 12.57 31.86
N LEU A 56 -3.78 11.86 30.77
CA LEU A 56 -5.15 11.70 30.29
C LEU A 56 -6.00 10.80 31.20
N THR A 57 -5.39 9.89 31.96
CA THR A 57 -6.11 8.95 32.82
C THR A 57 -6.89 9.70 33.91
N GLY A 58 -8.20 9.45 33.97
CA GLY A 58 -9.13 10.12 34.88
C GLY A 58 -9.57 11.53 34.46
N LYS A 59 -9.16 12.03 33.28
CA LYS A 59 -9.54 13.36 32.79
C LYS A 59 -10.82 13.34 31.95
N PRO A 60 -11.57 14.46 31.91
CA PRO A 60 -12.69 14.63 31.01
C PRO A 60 -12.24 14.89 29.57
N LEU A 61 -13.13 14.69 28.61
CA LEU A 61 -12.87 14.90 27.18
C LEU A 61 -13.04 16.37 26.77
N THR A 62 -12.24 17.28 27.33
CA THR A 62 -12.31 18.73 27.04
C THR A 62 -11.17 19.21 26.15
N ASP A 63 -11.37 20.36 25.48
CA ASP A 63 -10.35 20.95 24.60
C ASP A 63 -9.06 21.31 25.35
N ASP A 64 -9.16 21.85 26.57
CA ASP A 64 -8.00 22.21 27.41
C ASP A 64 -7.16 20.96 27.78
N VAL A 65 -7.84 19.86 28.14
CA VAL A 65 -7.18 18.58 28.43
C VAL A 65 -6.47 18.07 27.19
N PHE A 66 -7.09 18.16 26.02
CA PHE A 66 -6.50 17.68 24.77
C PHE A 66 -5.31 18.55 24.31
N GLU A 67 -5.38 19.87 24.50
CA GLU A 67 -4.28 20.77 24.19
C GLU A 67 -3.05 20.48 25.06
N GLU A 68 -3.25 20.30 26.37
CA GLU A 68 -2.16 19.97 27.28
C GLU A 68 -1.60 18.56 27.02
N ALA A 69 -2.47 17.56 26.81
CA ALA A 69 -2.03 16.20 26.46
C ALA A 69 -1.22 16.18 25.15
N ALA A 70 -1.63 16.98 24.15
CA ALA A 70 -0.88 17.13 22.90
C ALA A 70 0.49 17.79 23.13
N ARG A 71 0.57 18.81 24.00
CA ARG A 71 1.84 19.46 24.38
C ARG A 71 2.78 18.49 25.09
N ILE A 72 2.26 17.66 25.99
CA ILE A 72 3.04 16.60 26.67
C ILE A 72 3.50 15.55 25.65
N THR A 73 2.62 15.13 24.74
CA THR A 73 2.94 14.16 23.68
C THR A 73 4.06 14.64 22.76
N MET A 74 4.09 15.93 22.43
CA MET A 74 5.18 16.54 21.67
C MET A 74 6.55 16.37 22.34
N ASN A 75 6.63 16.40 23.67
CA ASN A 75 7.89 16.26 24.40
C ASN A 75 8.48 14.84 24.31
N ALA A 76 7.63 13.83 24.07
CA ALA A 76 8.07 12.46 23.87
C ALA A 76 8.83 12.27 22.54
N ALA A 77 8.56 13.12 21.54
CA ALA A 77 9.14 13.03 20.21
C ALA A 77 10.64 13.41 20.19
N LYS A 78 11.46 12.59 19.52
CA LYS A 78 12.91 12.80 19.34
C LYS A 78 13.31 12.73 17.85
N PRO A 79 12.70 13.54 16.96
CA PRO A 79 13.00 13.49 15.53
C PRO A 79 14.36 14.11 15.21
N ILE A 80 14.88 13.75 14.03
CA ILE A 80 16.03 14.39 13.38
C ILE A 80 15.56 15.33 12.26
N ASP A 81 16.44 16.24 11.84
CA ASP A 81 16.28 16.97 10.59
C ASP A 81 16.63 16.06 9.40
N ASP A 82 15.81 16.06 8.35
CA ASP A 82 16.16 15.47 7.05
C ASP A 82 15.38 16.12 5.90
N VAL A 83 15.54 15.58 4.68
CA VAL A 83 14.88 16.07 3.45
C VAL A 83 13.35 16.15 3.51
N ARG A 84 12.72 15.39 4.41
CA ARG A 84 11.26 15.34 4.60
C ARG A 84 10.75 16.39 5.59
N GLY A 85 11.64 17.07 6.33
CA GLY A 85 11.29 18.16 7.22
C GLY A 85 12.20 18.28 8.44
N SER A 86 12.20 19.46 9.07
CA SER A 86 13.00 19.74 10.26
C SER A 86 12.47 19.00 11.50
N ALA A 87 13.36 18.75 12.46
CA ALA A 87 13.02 18.19 13.76
C ALA A 87 11.98 19.04 14.48
N ALA A 88 12.12 20.37 14.41
CA ALA A 88 11.17 21.32 15.01
C ALA A 88 9.76 21.19 14.39
N TYR A 89 9.66 21.14 13.06
CA TYR A 89 8.39 20.94 12.36
C TYR A 89 7.73 19.63 12.75
N ARG A 90 8.49 18.53 12.82
CA ARG A 90 7.97 17.22 13.19
C ARG A 90 7.45 17.18 14.64
N ARG A 91 8.16 17.80 15.57
CA ARG A 91 7.69 17.93 16.97
C ARG A 91 6.35 18.67 17.02
N GLU A 92 6.25 19.80 16.32
CA GLU A 92 5.00 20.54 16.27
C GLU A 92 3.86 19.73 15.62
N MET A 93 4.17 18.97 14.57
CA MET A 93 3.18 18.10 13.94
C MET A 93 2.71 16.95 14.84
N VAL A 94 3.55 16.44 15.76
CA VAL A 94 3.12 15.48 16.79
C VAL A 94 2.05 16.12 17.68
N ARG A 95 2.25 17.37 18.12
CA ARG A 95 1.24 18.12 18.91
C ARG A 95 -0.07 18.22 18.13
N VAL A 96 0.00 18.71 16.89
CA VAL A 96 -1.18 18.92 16.03
C VAL A 96 -1.93 17.62 15.77
N CYS A 97 -1.23 16.55 15.39
CA CYS A 97 -1.87 15.27 15.08
C CYS A 97 -2.45 14.60 16.32
N THR A 98 -1.79 14.69 17.47
CA THR A 98 -2.35 14.20 18.75
C THR A 98 -3.63 14.94 19.10
N GLN A 99 -3.63 16.27 19.05
CA GLN A 99 -4.81 17.08 19.36
C GLN A 99 -5.98 16.75 18.41
N ARG A 100 -5.71 16.59 17.12
CA ARG A 100 -6.72 16.17 16.13
C ARG A 100 -7.25 14.76 16.43
N GLY A 101 -6.39 13.82 16.79
CA GLY A 101 -6.77 12.46 17.10
C GLY A 101 -7.67 12.37 18.33
N LEU A 102 -7.32 13.09 19.40
CA LEU A 102 -8.14 13.18 20.62
C LEU A 102 -9.52 13.78 20.31
N LYS A 103 -9.57 14.87 19.53
CA LYS A 103 -10.84 15.48 19.11
C LYS A 103 -11.67 14.54 18.23
N ALA A 104 -11.04 13.85 17.28
CA ALA A 104 -11.73 12.88 16.43
C ALA A 104 -12.35 11.75 17.25
N ILE A 105 -11.61 11.20 18.23
CA ILE A 105 -12.12 10.19 19.17
C ILE A 105 -13.23 10.77 20.06
N ARG A 106 -13.18 12.03 20.51
CA ARG A 106 -14.31 12.61 21.25
C ARG A 106 -15.56 12.70 20.37
N ASP A 107 -15.39 13.23 19.16
CA ASP A 107 -16.50 13.70 18.32
C ASP A 107 -17.18 12.58 17.50
N GLY A 108 -16.66 11.35 17.48
CA GLY A 108 -17.26 10.30 16.62
C GLY A 108 -16.66 10.22 15.21
N HIS A 109 -15.53 10.89 14.99
CA HIS A 109 -14.98 11.15 13.68
C HIS A 109 -13.65 10.43 13.41
N GLU A 110 -13.28 9.46 14.26
CA GLU A 110 -12.01 8.73 14.16
C GLU A 110 -11.81 7.94 12.86
N GLN A 111 -12.90 7.63 12.14
CA GLN A 111 -12.89 6.92 10.86
C GLN A 111 -13.11 7.84 9.64
N ASN A 112 -13.26 9.17 9.86
CA ASN A 112 -13.52 10.09 8.76
C ASN A 112 -12.37 10.08 7.73
N GLY A 113 -12.72 9.83 6.46
CA GLY A 113 -11.75 9.75 5.36
C GLY A 113 -11.14 8.36 5.16
N MET A 114 -11.44 7.38 6.02
CA MET A 114 -11.12 5.98 5.77
C MET A 114 -12.21 5.37 4.88
N PRO A 115 -11.86 4.76 3.74
CA PRO A 115 -12.85 4.06 2.92
C PRO A 115 -13.38 2.85 3.68
N SER A 116 -14.70 2.63 3.63
CA SER A 116 -15.33 1.42 4.19
C SER A 116 -14.90 0.15 3.44
N GLU A 117 -14.64 0.29 2.15
CA GLU A 117 -14.17 -0.75 1.23
C GLU A 117 -12.94 -0.21 0.49
N PRO A 118 -11.73 -0.32 1.07
CA PRO A 118 -10.51 0.10 0.39
C PRO A 118 -10.24 -0.79 -0.84
N ILE A 119 -9.69 -0.19 -1.90
CA ILE A 119 -9.12 -0.96 -3.01
C ILE A 119 -7.83 -1.63 -2.54
N LEU A 120 -7.77 -2.95 -2.63
CA LEU A 120 -6.65 -3.77 -2.13
C LEU A 120 -5.73 -4.29 -3.25
N LEU A 121 -6.20 -4.26 -4.50
CA LEU A 121 -5.69 -5.01 -5.65
C LEU A 121 -5.66 -6.53 -5.42
N TRP A 122 -6.77 -7.07 -4.95
CA TRP A 122 -6.98 -8.49 -4.69
C TRP A 122 -8.10 -9.03 -5.57
N GLY A 123 -7.86 -10.14 -6.27
CA GLY A 123 -8.80 -10.72 -7.23
C GLY A 123 -10.09 -11.24 -6.60
N LYS A 124 -11.08 -11.56 -7.45
CA LYS A 124 -12.43 -12.03 -7.02
C LYS A 124 -12.36 -13.35 -6.28
N GLU A 125 -11.45 -14.21 -6.70
CA GLU A 125 -11.06 -15.40 -5.95
C GLU A 125 -10.13 -14.98 -4.81
N SER A 126 -10.69 -14.17 -3.89
CA SER A 126 -10.25 -14.15 -2.51
C SER A 126 -10.54 -15.54 -1.95
N THR A 127 -9.69 -16.51 -2.33
CA THR A 127 -9.27 -17.47 -1.32
C THR A 127 -8.92 -16.59 -0.13
N ASN A 128 -9.61 -16.77 1.00
CA ASN A 128 -9.15 -16.25 2.27
C ASN A 128 -7.73 -16.75 2.40
N GLY A 129 -6.76 -15.94 1.93
CA GLY A 129 -5.61 -16.46 1.17
C GLY A 129 -5.12 -17.69 1.86
N THR A 130 -5.22 -18.86 1.21
CA THR A 130 -4.77 -20.12 1.79
C THR A 130 -3.43 -19.78 2.39
N ARG A 131 -3.36 -19.71 3.74
CA ARG A 131 -2.18 -19.20 4.45
C ARG A 131 -1.02 -19.87 3.75
N PRO A 132 -0.04 -19.13 3.16
CA PRO A 132 0.99 -19.71 2.32
C PRO A 132 1.42 -20.98 3.03
N ALA A 133 1.05 -22.13 2.44
CA ALA A 133 1.18 -23.36 3.17
C ALA A 133 2.66 -23.42 3.49
N SER A 134 3.01 -23.48 4.77
CA SER A 134 4.40 -23.68 5.18
C SER A 134 4.77 -25.13 4.89
N GLU A 135 4.39 -25.63 3.71
CA GLU A 135 5.03 -26.79 3.15
C GLU A 135 6.50 -26.46 3.15
N GLN A 136 7.25 -27.36 3.77
CA GLN A 136 8.66 -27.19 4.02
C GLN A 136 9.32 -26.95 2.67
N PHE A 137 9.78 -25.72 2.42
CA PHE A 137 10.46 -25.39 1.18
C PHE A 137 11.62 -26.39 1.02
N PRO A 138 11.53 -27.34 0.07
CA PRO A 138 12.61 -28.28 -0.12
C PRO A 138 13.73 -27.44 -0.72
N ALA A 139 14.77 -27.16 0.05
CA ALA A 139 15.86 -26.25 -0.30
C ALA A 139 16.67 -26.63 -1.56
N ALA A 140 16.15 -27.54 -2.38
CA ALA A 140 16.66 -28.00 -3.66
C ALA A 140 16.12 -27.18 -4.86
N ALA A 141 14.81 -26.86 -4.91
CA ALA A 141 14.24 -26.17 -6.07
C ALA A 141 12.96 -25.37 -5.77
N ILE A 142 12.85 -24.20 -6.41
CA ILE A 142 11.63 -23.39 -6.47
C ILE A 142 10.76 -23.92 -7.61
N GLN A 143 9.63 -24.55 -7.29
CA GLN A 143 8.66 -25.06 -8.26
C GLN A 143 7.45 -24.12 -8.28
N THR A 144 7.05 -23.62 -9.44
CA THR A 144 6.01 -22.59 -9.54
C THR A 144 5.29 -22.68 -10.88
N THR A 145 4.11 -22.06 -10.98
CA THR A 145 3.41 -21.86 -12.24
C THR A 145 3.48 -20.39 -12.61
N ILE A 146 4.02 -20.07 -13.79
CA ILE A 146 4.12 -18.70 -14.30
C ILE A 146 3.40 -18.62 -15.64
N ASN A 147 2.40 -17.76 -15.75
CA ASN A 147 1.55 -17.61 -16.95
C ASN A 147 1.00 -18.96 -17.44
N GLY A 148 0.47 -19.77 -16.52
CA GLY A 148 -0.06 -21.11 -16.80
C GLY A 148 0.98 -22.22 -17.06
N LYS A 149 2.27 -21.89 -17.16
CA LYS A 149 3.34 -22.86 -17.43
C LYS A 149 4.10 -23.23 -16.16
N LYS A 150 4.40 -24.52 -15.96
CA LYS A 150 5.23 -24.99 -14.84
C LYS A 150 6.71 -24.64 -15.05
N TYR A 151 7.34 -24.12 -14.00
CA TYR A 151 8.77 -23.83 -13.91
C TYR A 151 9.39 -24.53 -12.70
N SER A 152 10.68 -24.85 -12.81
CA SER A 152 11.50 -25.39 -11.72
C SER A 152 12.88 -24.74 -11.76
N PHE A 153 13.24 -24.03 -10.70
CA PHE A 153 14.52 -23.32 -10.59
C PHE A 153 15.37 -23.92 -9.46
N THR A 154 16.59 -24.35 -9.78
CA THR A 154 17.59 -24.75 -8.78
C THR A 154 18.45 -23.56 -8.32
N SER A 155 18.26 -22.39 -8.94
CA SER A 155 18.88 -21.10 -8.62
C SER A 155 17.87 -20.14 -7.97
N GLY A 156 18.32 -18.92 -7.63
CA GLY A 156 17.41 -17.82 -7.26
C GLY A 156 17.06 -17.71 -5.78
N HIS A 157 17.51 -18.62 -4.92
CA HIS A 157 17.24 -18.62 -3.47
C HIS A 157 17.62 -17.31 -2.74
N ASN A 158 18.60 -16.58 -3.27
CA ASN A 158 19.07 -15.28 -2.76
C ASN A 158 18.59 -14.09 -3.61
N LYS A 159 17.63 -14.30 -4.51
CA LYS A 159 17.07 -13.27 -5.40
C LYS A 159 15.73 -12.77 -4.88
N THR A 160 15.34 -11.60 -5.36
CA THR A 160 13.94 -11.17 -5.34
C THR A 160 13.18 -11.93 -6.41
N LEU A 161 11.85 -12.00 -6.28
CA LEU A 161 10.97 -12.59 -7.29
C LEU A 161 11.15 -11.89 -8.64
N LEU A 162 11.31 -10.56 -8.63
CA LEU A 162 11.60 -9.79 -9.85
C LEU A 162 12.82 -10.30 -10.59
N ARG A 163 13.93 -10.53 -9.87
CA ARG A 163 15.17 -11.01 -10.47
C ARG A 163 15.04 -12.44 -10.96
N LEU A 164 14.34 -13.32 -10.24
CA LEU A 164 14.04 -14.68 -10.71
C LEU A 164 13.26 -14.66 -12.04
N LEU A 165 12.19 -13.86 -12.12
CA LEU A 165 11.36 -13.74 -13.33
C LEU A 165 12.16 -13.24 -14.53
N ARG A 166 13.00 -12.22 -14.32
CA ARG A 166 13.75 -11.60 -15.41
C ARG A 166 14.98 -12.39 -15.84
N GLU A 167 15.77 -12.89 -14.88
CA GLU A 167 17.08 -13.50 -15.14
C GLU A 167 16.99 -15.01 -15.38
N ASP A 168 16.09 -15.72 -14.69
CA ASP A 168 16.00 -17.18 -14.75
C ASP A 168 14.82 -17.64 -15.63
N ALA A 169 13.68 -16.94 -15.57
CA ALA A 169 12.51 -17.24 -16.42
C ALA A 169 12.53 -16.51 -17.78
N ASN A 170 13.43 -15.54 -17.97
CA ASN A 170 13.52 -14.66 -19.16
C ASN A 170 12.22 -13.87 -19.47
N LEU A 171 11.38 -13.63 -18.45
CA LEU A 171 10.18 -12.79 -18.54
C LEU A 171 10.55 -11.35 -18.18
N ILE A 172 11.05 -10.64 -19.19
CA ILE A 172 11.64 -9.30 -19.03
C ILE A 172 10.62 -8.16 -19.13
N GLY A 173 9.34 -8.46 -19.33
CA GLY A 173 8.23 -7.52 -19.36
C GLY A 173 8.14 -6.74 -18.05
N THR A 174 8.15 -7.44 -16.91
CA THR A 174 8.24 -6.83 -15.58
C THR A 174 9.58 -6.11 -15.39
N LYS A 175 9.55 -4.86 -14.89
CA LYS A 175 10.74 -3.98 -14.86
C LYS A 175 11.29 -3.73 -13.46
N GLU A 176 12.59 -3.48 -13.39
CA GLU A 176 13.25 -2.95 -12.19
C GLU A 176 13.45 -1.44 -12.35
N GLY A 177 12.69 -0.63 -11.61
CA GLY A 177 12.80 0.83 -11.64
C GLY A 177 13.53 1.43 -10.45
N CYS A 178 13.24 0.95 -9.24
CA CYS A 178 13.81 1.47 -7.98
C CYS A 178 14.37 0.38 -7.05
N ALA A 179 13.91 -0.87 -7.18
CA ALA A 179 14.26 -2.00 -6.30
C ALA A 179 13.91 -1.83 -4.80
N GLU A 180 13.07 -0.86 -4.45
CA GLU A 180 12.69 -0.54 -3.07
C GLU A 180 11.17 -0.37 -2.85
N GLY A 181 10.35 -0.76 -3.83
CA GLY A 181 8.89 -0.76 -3.70
C GLY A 181 8.19 0.58 -3.93
N GLU A 182 8.85 1.54 -4.59
CA GLU A 182 8.28 2.87 -4.80
C GLU A 182 7.62 3.03 -6.19
N CYS A 183 8.23 2.48 -7.24
CA CYS A 183 7.84 2.81 -8.62
C CYS A 183 6.71 1.95 -9.22
N GLY A 184 6.41 0.79 -8.65
CA GLY A 184 5.39 -0.16 -9.16
C GLY A 184 5.67 -0.85 -10.48
N ALA A 185 6.72 -0.48 -11.23
CA ALA A 185 7.02 -1.09 -12.54
C ALA A 185 7.30 -2.62 -12.49
N CYS A 186 7.51 -3.15 -11.28
CA CYS A 186 7.71 -4.57 -10.99
C CYS A 186 6.44 -5.32 -10.58
N THR A 187 5.26 -4.71 -10.71
CA THR A 187 3.99 -5.33 -10.29
C THR A 187 3.71 -6.59 -11.10
N VAL A 188 3.34 -7.66 -10.40
CA VAL A 188 2.89 -8.96 -10.94
C VAL A 188 1.73 -9.47 -10.10
N PHE A 189 1.00 -10.47 -10.59
CA PHE A 189 0.06 -11.21 -9.75
C PHE A 189 0.77 -12.38 -9.09
N LEU A 190 0.59 -12.52 -7.79
CA LEU A 190 1.05 -13.65 -6.99
C LEU A 190 -0.14 -14.15 -6.19
N ASP A 191 -0.59 -15.37 -6.48
CA ASP A 191 -1.73 -16.01 -5.83
C ASP A 191 -2.98 -15.09 -5.81
N GLY A 192 -3.33 -14.52 -6.96
CA GLY A 192 -4.49 -13.64 -7.12
C GLY A 192 -4.35 -12.23 -6.54
N LYS A 193 -3.13 -11.78 -6.18
CA LYS A 193 -2.89 -10.44 -5.62
C LYS A 193 -1.83 -9.69 -6.40
N ALA A 194 -2.06 -8.39 -6.66
CA ALA A 194 -1.02 -7.54 -7.22
C ALA A 194 0.06 -7.27 -6.16
N VAL A 195 1.30 -7.65 -6.44
CA VAL A 195 2.45 -7.46 -5.54
C VAL A 195 3.63 -6.86 -6.28
N MET A 196 4.45 -6.09 -5.55
CA MET A 196 5.71 -5.58 -6.07
C MET A 196 6.80 -6.66 -5.98
N ALA A 197 7.12 -7.29 -7.11
CA ALA A 197 8.05 -8.43 -7.15
C ALA A 197 9.46 -8.12 -6.62
N CYS A 198 9.86 -6.84 -6.58
CA CYS A 198 11.15 -6.45 -5.99
C CYS A 198 11.22 -6.62 -4.46
N LEU A 199 10.08 -6.61 -3.76
CA LEU A 199 10.01 -6.78 -2.30
C LEU A 199 9.71 -8.23 -1.88
N VAL A 200 9.45 -9.12 -2.84
CA VAL A 200 9.13 -10.53 -2.57
C VAL A 200 10.39 -11.37 -2.73
N PRO A 201 10.81 -12.17 -1.73
CA PRO A 201 11.88 -13.14 -1.90
C PRO A 201 11.48 -14.21 -2.93
N ALA A 202 12.37 -14.56 -3.87
CA ALA A 202 12.11 -15.59 -4.88
C ALA A 202 11.63 -16.95 -4.31
N PRO A 203 12.12 -17.44 -3.14
CA PRO A 203 11.57 -18.66 -2.54
C PRO A 203 10.05 -18.65 -2.29
N ARG A 204 9.43 -17.46 -2.16
CA ARG A 204 7.97 -17.36 -2.02
C ARG A 204 7.23 -17.85 -3.27
N ALA A 205 7.87 -17.90 -4.44
CA ALA A 205 7.26 -18.46 -5.63
C ALA A 205 6.99 -19.98 -5.53
N HIS A 206 7.64 -20.70 -4.60
CA HIS A 206 7.43 -22.14 -4.47
C HIS A 206 5.95 -22.45 -4.17
N GLY A 207 5.36 -23.32 -4.98
CA GLY A 207 3.94 -23.69 -4.96
C GLY A 207 2.97 -22.58 -5.40
N ALA A 208 3.46 -21.39 -5.74
CA ALA A 208 2.64 -20.24 -6.07
C ALA A 208 2.24 -20.20 -7.55
N GLU A 209 1.16 -19.48 -7.82
CA GLU A 209 0.73 -19.10 -9.17
C GLU A 209 1.06 -17.64 -9.43
N ILE A 210 1.78 -17.39 -10.52
CA ILE A 210 2.27 -16.07 -10.89
C ILE A 210 1.77 -15.71 -12.29
N VAL A 211 1.26 -14.48 -12.44
CA VAL A 211 0.97 -13.89 -13.73
C VAL A 211 1.82 -12.62 -13.89
N THR A 212 2.57 -12.54 -14.98
CA THR A 212 3.33 -11.35 -15.39
C THR A 212 2.58 -10.62 -16.51
N VAL A 213 3.09 -9.47 -16.95
CA VAL A 213 2.46 -8.70 -18.05
C VAL A 213 2.35 -9.52 -19.34
N GLU A 214 3.29 -10.44 -19.59
CA GLU A 214 3.28 -11.37 -20.72
C GLU A 214 2.11 -12.36 -20.67
N GLY A 215 1.54 -12.60 -19.48
CA GLY A 215 0.41 -13.50 -19.26
C GLY A 215 -0.96 -12.81 -19.24
N LEU A 216 -1.04 -11.49 -19.44
CA LEU A 216 -2.33 -10.80 -19.51
C LEU A 216 -3.11 -11.12 -20.81
N ALA A 217 -2.39 -11.28 -21.92
CA ALA A 217 -3.01 -11.67 -23.18
C ALA A 217 -3.32 -13.17 -23.14
N THR A 218 -4.51 -13.55 -23.62
CA THR A 218 -4.97 -14.96 -23.66
C THR A 218 -5.21 -15.34 -25.11
N ASP A 219 -4.63 -16.46 -25.54
CA ASP A 219 -4.76 -16.98 -26.92
C ASP A 219 -4.43 -15.97 -28.05
N GLY A 220 -3.57 -14.99 -27.74
CA GLY A 220 -3.16 -13.94 -28.68
C GLY A 220 -4.05 -12.70 -28.66
N GLU A 221 -5.19 -12.74 -27.97
CA GLU A 221 -6.08 -11.61 -27.76
C GLU A 221 -5.59 -10.76 -26.57
N LEU A 222 -5.58 -9.45 -26.77
CA LEU A 222 -5.17 -8.50 -25.74
C LEU A 222 -6.23 -8.40 -24.65
N HIS A 223 -5.79 -8.24 -23.40
CA HIS A 223 -6.70 -7.85 -22.33
C HIS A 223 -7.24 -6.43 -22.61
N ALA A 224 -8.48 -6.13 -22.22
CA ALA A 224 -9.10 -4.82 -22.46
C ALA A 224 -8.21 -3.64 -22.02
N VAL A 225 -7.55 -3.74 -20.87
CA VAL A 225 -6.58 -2.72 -20.39
C VAL A 225 -5.38 -2.53 -21.32
N GLN A 226 -4.92 -3.58 -22.02
CA GLN A 226 -3.83 -3.46 -23.00
C GLN A 226 -4.32 -2.69 -24.23
N GLU A 227 -5.50 -3.02 -24.74
CA GLU A 227 -6.12 -2.35 -25.89
C GLU A 227 -6.35 -0.86 -25.62
N THR A 228 -7.02 -0.52 -24.52
CA THR A 228 -7.34 0.86 -24.20
C THR A 228 -6.10 1.70 -23.91
N PHE A 229 -5.03 1.12 -23.35
CA PHE A 229 -3.77 1.84 -23.17
C PHE A 229 -3.13 2.23 -24.50
N ILE A 230 -3.27 1.39 -25.54
CA ILE A 230 -2.80 1.70 -26.90
C ILE A 230 -3.66 2.81 -27.49
N GLU A 231 -4.98 2.65 -27.47
CA GLU A 231 -5.93 3.57 -28.11
C GLU A 231 -5.91 4.99 -27.51
N HIS A 232 -5.81 5.09 -26.18
CA HIS A 232 -5.79 6.40 -25.50
C HIS A 232 -4.41 7.07 -25.51
N GLY A 233 -3.38 6.41 -26.06
CA GLY A 233 -2.00 6.90 -26.00
C GLY A 233 -1.48 6.96 -24.57
N ALA A 234 -1.85 6.00 -23.73
CA ALA A 234 -1.40 5.89 -22.34
C ALA A 234 0.06 5.37 -22.22
N VAL A 235 0.74 5.18 -23.36
CA VAL A 235 2.11 4.69 -23.47
C VAL A 235 2.98 5.72 -24.17
N GLN A 236 4.08 6.11 -23.53
CA GLN A 236 5.16 6.90 -24.14
C GLN A 236 6.46 6.09 -24.18
N CYS A 237 7.32 6.19 -23.16
CA CYS A 237 8.55 5.38 -23.10
C CYS A 237 8.29 3.89 -22.84
N GLY A 238 7.10 3.53 -22.34
CA GLY A 238 6.70 2.15 -22.08
C GLY A 238 7.26 1.50 -20.81
N TYR A 239 8.18 2.16 -20.07
CA TYR A 239 8.88 1.51 -18.95
C TYR A 239 7.96 1.17 -17.77
N CYS A 240 7.03 2.07 -17.43
CA CYS A 240 6.07 1.85 -16.34
C CYS A 240 4.82 1.06 -16.79
N THR A 241 4.59 0.92 -18.10
CA THR A 241 3.38 0.33 -18.68
C THR A 241 3.07 -1.06 -18.11
N PRO A 242 4.04 -1.99 -17.95
CA PRO A 242 3.77 -3.28 -17.32
C PRO A 242 3.12 -3.16 -15.94
N GLY A 243 3.65 -2.31 -15.05
CA GLY A 243 3.11 -2.13 -13.71
C GLY A 243 1.68 -1.57 -13.72
N PHE A 244 1.43 -0.57 -14.56
CA PHE A 244 0.09 0.00 -14.71
C PHE A 244 -0.91 -1.01 -15.26
N LEU A 245 -0.55 -1.79 -16.29
CA LEU A 245 -1.43 -2.80 -16.87
C LEU A 245 -1.82 -3.85 -15.82
N MET A 246 -0.85 -4.35 -15.05
CA MET A 246 -1.11 -5.33 -13.99
C MET A 246 -2.03 -4.75 -12.91
N SER A 247 -1.71 -3.57 -12.34
CA SER A 247 -2.57 -2.96 -11.32
C SER A 247 -3.98 -2.64 -11.85
N SER A 248 -4.11 -2.24 -13.11
CA SER A 248 -5.41 -1.91 -13.72
C SER A 248 -6.26 -3.16 -13.95
N ALA A 249 -5.65 -4.23 -14.46
CA ALA A 249 -6.34 -5.52 -14.63
C ALA A 249 -6.86 -6.05 -13.28
N MET A 250 -6.01 -6.01 -12.24
CA MET A 250 -6.40 -6.46 -10.91
C MET A 250 -7.49 -5.57 -10.27
N LEU A 251 -7.47 -4.25 -10.50
CA LEU A 251 -8.55 -3.37 -10.08
C LEU A 251 -9.89 -3.78 -10.71
N LEU A 252 -9.90 -4.01 -12.03
CA LEU A 252 -11.12 -4.35 -12.76
C LEU A 252 -11.62 -5.76 -12.42
N GLU A 253 -10.72 -6.64 -11.97
CA GLU A 253 -11.08 -7.90 -11.34
C GLU A 253 -11.73 -7.67 -9.97
N GLU A 254 -11.08 -6.95 -9.06
CA GLU A 254 -11.60 -6.67 -7.71
C GLU A 254 -12.94 -5.93 -7.73
N LYS A 255 -13.07 -4.94 -8.62
CA LYS A 255 -14.22 -4.05 -8.72
C LYS A 255 -14.55 -3.78 -10.19
N SER A 256 -15.68 -4.32 -10.65
CA SER A 256 -16.10 -4.25 -12.05
C SER A 256 -16.43 -2.83 -12.54
N ASN A 257 -16.84 -1.93 -11.64
CA ASN A 257 -17.17 -0.54 -11.96
C ASN A 257 -16.52 0.42 -10.95
N PRO A 258 -15.18 0.62 -11.01
CA PRO A 258 -14.51 1.50 -10.08
C PRO A 258 -14.77 2.96 -10.43
N THR A 259 -14.99 3.78 -9.42
CA THR A 259 -15.00 5.24 -9.58
C THR A 259 -13.61 5.74 -9.94
N ARG A 260 -13.53 6.95 -10.52
CA ARG A 260 -12.24 7.59 -10.82
C ARG A 260 -11.29 7.66 -9.61
N ASN A 261 -11.81 7.96 -8.41
CA ASN A 261 -10.98 7.99 -7.21
C ASN A 261 -10.42 6.60 -6.90
N GLU A 262 -11.20 5.54 -7.04
CA GLU A 262 -10.74 4.16 -6.86
C GLU A 262 -9.70 3.76 -7.90
N ILE A 263 -9.86 4.19 -9.16
CA ILE A 263 -8.83 4.04 -10.20
C ILE A 263 -7.53 4.75 -9.78
N GLU A 264 -7.62 6.01 -9.34
CA GLU A 264 -6.47 6.77 -8.89
C GLU A 264 -5.80 6.10 -7.68
N GLN A 265 -6.57 5.59 -6.71
CA GLN A 265 -6.05 4.83 -5.56
C GLN A 265 -5.32 3.55 -5.99
N ALA A 266 -5.93 2.77 -6.88
CA ALA A 266 -5.39 1.51 -7.39
C ALA A 266 -4.02 1.67 -8.03
N ILE A 267 -3.78 2.79 -8.71
CA ILE A 267 -2.52 3.04 -9.42
C ILE A 267 -1.51 3.87 -8.61
N THR A 268 -1.81 4.24 -7.36
CA THR A 268 -0.89 5.04 -6.50
C THR A 268 0.48 4.40 -6.31
N GLY A 269 0.56 3.07 -6.39
CA GLY A 269 1.82 2.32 -6.32
C GLY A 269 2.64 2.33 -7.62
N ASN A 270 2.13 2.92 -8.71
CA ASN A 270 2.81 2.97 -10.00
C ASN A 270 3.19 4.41 -10.38
N LEU A 271 4.48 4.66 -10.57
CA LEU A 271 4.99 6.00 -10.93
C LEU A 271 5.23 6.10 -12.42
N CYS A 272 4.70 7.17 -13.04
CA CYS A 272 4.98 7.54 -14.42
C CYS A 272 5.68 8.89 -14.48
N ARG A 273 6.75 8.98 -15.28
CA ARG A 273 7.46 10.24 -15.54
C ARG A 273 7.13 10.90 -16.87
N CYS A 274 6.30 10.24 -17.70
CA CYS A 274 6.07 10.63 -19.09
C CYS A 274 4.65 11.15 -19.35
N THR A 275 3.62 10.41 -18.91
CA THR A 275 2.23 10.64 -19.36
C THR A 275 1.47 11.69 -18.55
N GLY A 276 1.89 11.99 -17.32
CA GLY A 276 1.11 12.80 -16.40
C GLY A 276 -0.20 12.14 -15.94
N TYR A 277 -0.35 10.81 -16.09
CA TYR A 277 -1.44 9.97 -15.60
C TYR A 277 -2.82 10.14 -16.28
N TYR A 278 -3.15 11.29 -16.86
CA TYR A 278 -4.48 11.54 -17.42
C TYR A 278 -4.94 10.49 -18.45
N LYS A 279 -4.06 10.12 -19.39
CA LYS A 279 -4.35 9.09 -20.40
C LYS A 279 -4.41 7.69 -19.83
N ILE A 280 -3.65 7.42 -18.77
CA ILE A 280 -3.71 6.14 -18.05
C ILE A 280 -5.08 5.99 -17.38
N VAL A 281 -5.55 7.00 -16.66
CA VAL A 281 -6.87 6.97 -16.01
C VAL A 281 -7.99 6.81 -17.05
N GLN A 282 -7.95 7.56 -18.16
CA GLN A 282 -8.93 7.43 -19.25
C GLN A 282 -8.96 6.02 -19.87
N ALA A 283 -7.79 5.41 -20.06
CA ALA A 283 -7.70 4.04 -20.58
C ALA A 283 -8.30 3.01 -19.61
N ILE A 284 -8.12 3.20 -18.30
CA ILE A 284 -8.70 2.30 -17.28
C ILE A 284 -10.23 2.47 -17.20
N GLU A 285 -10.72 3.72 -17.24
CA GLU A 285 -12.16 4.03 -17.30
C GLU A 285 -12.82 3.33 -18.51
N ASP A 286 -12.22 3.42 -19.71
CA ASP A 286 -12.71 2.75 -20.92
C ASP A 286 -12.64 1.22 -20.80
N ALA A 287 -11.54 0.67 -20.29
CA ALA A 287 -11.41 -0.78 -20.13
C ALA A 287 -12.47 -1.36 -19.19
N GLY A 288 -12.81 -0.63 -18.12
CA GLY A 288 -13.90 -1.01 -17.21
C GLY A 288 -15.26 -1.09 -17.91
N ASN A 289 -15.55 -0.17 -18.83
CA ASN A 289 -16.79 -0.20 -19.62
C ASN A 289 -16.84 -1.42 -20.55
N ARG A 290 -15.75 -1.72 -21.27
CA ARG A 290 -15.71 -2.87 -22.20
C ARG A 290 -15.91 -4.22 -21.52
N ILE A 291 -15.29 -4.40 -20.34
CA ILE A 291 -15.43 -5.63 -19.56
C ILE A 291 -16.88 -5.83 -19.07
N GLN A 292 -17.63 -4.75 -18.84
CA GLN A 292 -19.05 -4.85 -18.46
C GLN A 292 -19.99 -5.19 -19.63
N GLU A 293 -19.59 -4.86 -20.86
CA GLU A 293 -20.38 -5.13 -22.07
C GLU A 293 -20.21 -6.57 -22.59
N THR A 294 -19.24 -7.31 -22.06
CA THR A 294 -18.90 -8.69 -22.46
C THR A 294 -19.50 -9.72 -21.50
#